data_AF-A0A936BJA8-F1
#
_entry.id   AF-A0A936BJA8-F1
#
_cell.length_a   1.000
_cell.length_b   1.000
_cell.length_c   1.000
_cell.angle_alpha   90.00
_cell.angle_beta   90.00
_cell.angle_gamma   90.00
#
_symmetry.space_group_name_H-M   'P 1'
#
loop_
_entity.id
_entity.type
_entity.pdbx_description
1 polymer ?
#
loop_
_entity_poly.entity_id
_entity_poly.type
_entity_poly.pdbx_seq_one_letter_code
_entity_poly.pdbx_strand_id
1 'polypeptide(L)' 'MGKMISAVHYARQKGADLYEVKRQLEQTAVDLQQWPGFLYYRLLSPIAPDDGYKLLTFWQSRQHYQAAVQAD' A
#
# COMPACT_ATOMS: atom_id res chain seq x y z
N MET A 1 11.74 17.97 -12.82
CA MET A 1 11.15 16.64 -12.60
C MET A 1 11.01 16.42 -11.10
N GLY A 2 9.78 16.29 -10.59
CA GLY A 2 9.55 15.93 -9.19
C GLY A 2 10.06 14.51 -8.91
N LYS A 3 10.66 14.28 -7.74
CA LYS A 3 11.08 12.92 -7.34
C LYS A 3 9.86 12.10 -6.99
N MET A 4 9.60 11.05 -7.78
CA MET A 4 8.64 10.00 -7.44
C MET A 4 9.04 9.38 -6.09
N ILE A 5 8.05 9.05 -5.28
CA ILE A 5 8.26 8.33 -4.02
C ILE A 5 7.51 7.01 -4.03
N SER A 6 7.95 6.08 -3.19
CA SER A 6 7.21 4.88 -2.85
C SER A 6 6.89 4.84 -1.36
N ALA A 7 5.78 4.19 -1.02
CA ALA A 7 5.35 3.94 0.36
C ALA A 7 5.00 2.46 0.52
N VAL A 8 5.30 1.90 1.70
CA VAL A 8 5.01 0.50 2.03
C VAL A 8 3.91 0.46 3.08
N HIS A 9 2.88 -0.34 2.82
CA HIS A 9 1.76 -0.56 3.72
C HIS A 9 1.75 -2.02 4.16
N TYR A 10 1.38 -2.22 5.42
CA TYR A 10 1.33 -3.52 6.07
C TYR A 10 -0.05 -3.69 6.71
N ALA A 11 -0.63 -4.88 6.60
CA ALA A 11 -1.77 -5.26 7.42
C ALA A 11 -1.25 -5.96 8.69
N ARG A 12 -2.00 -5.86 9.80
CA ARG A 12 -1.66 -6.60 11.02
C ARG A 12 -1.82 -8.11 10.77
N GLN A 13 -0.72 -8.84 10.93
CA GLN A 13 -0.66 -10.26 10.58
C GLN A 13 -0.84 -11.21 11.79
N LYS A 14 -0.85 -10.71 13.03
CA LYS A 14 -0.79 -11.58 14.22
C LYS A 14 -2.07 -12.42 14.37
N GLY A 15 -2.01 -13.68 13.93
CA GLY A 15 -3.12 -14.62 13.93
C GLY A 15 -4.16 -14.42 12.83
N ALA A 16 -3.93 -13.51 11.87
CA ALA A 16 -4.85 -13.23 10.77
C ALA A 16 -4.60 -14.18 9.59
N ASP A 17 -5.67 -14.60 8.92
CA ASP A 17 -5.59 -15.39 7.68
C ASP A 17 -4.88 -14.57 6.58
N LEU A 18 -3.94 -15.20 5.87
CA LEU A 18 -3.24 -14.61 4.74
C LEU A 18 -4.19 -14.10 3.66
N TYR A 19 -5.35 -14.74 3.49
CA TYR A 19 -6.39 -14.30 2.56
C TYR A 19 -7.02 -12.97 3.00
N GLU A 20 -7.33 -12.81 4.29
CA GLU A 20 -7.89 -11.56 4.82
C GLU A 20 -6.88 -10.41 4.74
N VAL A 21 -5.62 -10.68 5.07
CA VAL A 21 -4.52 -9.72 4.95
C VAL A 21 -4.36 -9.25 3.50
N LYS A 22 -4.36 -10.18 2.54
CA LYS A 22 -4.30 -9.85 1.12
C LYS A 22 -5.48 -8.95 0.71
N ARG A 23 -6.70 -9.34 1.08
CA ARG A 23 -7.92 -8.60 0.74
C ARG A 23 -7.91 -7.17 1.31
N GLN A 24 -7.47 -7.01 2.56
CA GLN A 24 -7.34 -5.68 3.19
C GLN A 24 -6.37 -4.79 2.40
N LEU A 25 -5.20 -5.31 2.05
CA LEU A 25 -4.21 -4.56 1.27
C LEU A 25 -4.70 -4.24 -0.16
N GLU A 26 -5.44 -5.14 -0.79
CA GLU A 26 -6.07 -4.88 -2.09
C GLU A 26 -7.10 -3.75 -1.99
N GLN A 27 -7.93 -3.75 -0.93
CA GLN A 27 -8.88 -2.67 -0.69
C GLN A 27 -8.17 -1.34 -0.46
N THR A 28 -7.14 -1.30 0.39
CA THR A 28 -6.31 -0.09 0.59
C THR A 28 -5.73 0.41 -0.74
N ALA A 29 -5.29 -0.49 -1.63
CA ALA A 29 -4.79 -0.09 -2.93
C ALA A 29 -5.86 0.53 -3.84
N VAL A 30 -7.09 0.03 -3.79
CA VAL A 30 -8.24 0.58 -4.53
C VAL A 30 -8.62 1.96 -4.02
N ASP A 31 -8.62 2.15 -2.70
CA ASP A 31 -8.96 3.43 -2.08
C ASP A 31 -7.89 4.48 -2.41
N LEU A 32 -6.61 4.13 -2.30
CA LEU A 32 -5.49 5.01 -2.63
C LEU A 32 -5.41 5.40 -4.11
N GLN A 33 -5.91 4.56 -5.03
CA GLN A 33 -5.92 4.86 -6.47
C GLN A 33 -6.75 6.08 -6.84
N GLN A 34 -7.72 6.46 -6.01
CA GLN A 34 -8.58 7.62 -6.26
C GLN A 34 -7.89 8.95 -5.93
N TRP A 35 -6.74 8.92 -5.25
CA TRP A 35 -6.08 10.12 -4.75
C TRP A 35 -5.21 10.81 -5.81
N PRO A 36 -5.23 12.16 -5.88
CA PRO A 36 -4.34 12.91 -6.77
C PRO A 36 -2.87 12.56 -6.56
N GLY A 37 -2.17 12.35 -7.67
CA GLY A 37 -0.74 12.03 -7.67
C GLY A 37 -0.41 10.57 -7.38
N PHE A 38 -1.41 9.69 -7.20
CA PHE A 38 -1.19 8.24 -7.26
C PHE A 38 -0.74 7.82 -8.66
N LEU A 39 0.18 6.86 -8.74
CA LEU A 39 0.70 6.35 -10.02
C LEU A 39 0.33 4.88 -10.25
N TYR A 40 0.76 4.00 -9.37
CA TYR A 40 0.49 2.56 -9.44
C TYR A 40 0.82 1.88 -8.11
N TYR A 41 0.42 0.61 -8.00
CA TYR A 41 0.79 -0.24 -6.87
C TYR A 41 1.29 -1.62 -7.30
N ARG A 42 1.95 -2.29 -6.36
CA ARG A 42 2.32 -3.70 -6.42
C ARG A 42 2.01 -4.35 -5.08
N LEU A 43 1.25 -5.44 -5.12
CA LEU A 43 1.11 -6.34 -3.99
C LEU A 43 2.24 -7.36 -4.05
N LEU A 44 3.05 -7.43 -3.00
CA LEU A 44 4.15 -8.37 -2.86
C LEU A 44 3.69 -9.55 -2.01
N SER A 45 3.76 -10.75 -2.58
CA SER A 45 3.46 -11.99 -1.87
C SER A 45 4.58 -12.36 -0.89
N PRO A 46 4.26 -13.00 0.25
CA PRO A 46 5.27 -13.56 1.15
C PRO A 46 6.08 -14.65 0.44
N ILE A 47 7.38 -14.70 0.71
CA ILE A 47 8.29 -15.73 0.17
C ILE A 47 8.79 -16.70 1.25
N ALA A 48 8.73 -16.29 2.52
CA ALA A 48 8.95 -17.13 3.70
C ALA A 48 7.67 -17.23 4.56
N PRO A 49 7.53 -18.28 5.39
CA PRO A 49 6.36 -18.47 6.28
C PRO A 49 6.12 -17.29 7.25
N ASP A 50 7.21 -16.63 7.63
CA ASP A 50 7.28 -15.51 8.57
C ASP A 50 7.19 -14.14 7.87
N ASP A 51 7.07 -14.12 6.54
CA ASP A 51 6.74 -12.92 5.79
C ASP A 51 5.23 -12.65 5.74
N GLY A 52 4.88 -11.37 5.66
CA GLY A 52 3.54 -10.90 5.33
C GLY A 52 3.46 -10.37 3.92
N TYR A 53 2.23 -10.27 3.40
CA TYR A 53 1.97 -9.45 2.22
C TYR A 53 2.36 -8.00 2.49
N LYS A 54 2.91 -7.35 1.46
CA LYS A 54 3.27 -5.93 1.50
C LYS A 54 2.63 -5.23 0.32
N LEU A 55 2.01 -4.08 0.56
CA LEU A 55 1.54 -3.23 -0.52
C LEU A 55 2.55 -2.11 -0.74
N LEU A 56 3.08 -2.03 -1.96
CA LEU A 56 3.94 -0.94 -2.40
C LEU A 56 3.13 0.01 -3.28
N THR A 57 3.02 1.29 -2.89
CA THR A 57 2.36 2.33 -3.69
C THR A 57 3.35 3.38 -4.15
N PHE A 58 3.12 3.95 -5.34
CA PHE A 58 4.01 4.91 -5.98
C PHE A 58 3.28 6.21 -6.25
N TRP A 59 3.95 7.33 -5.98
CA TRP A 59 3.34 8.66 -6.00
C TRP A 59 4.22 9.68 -6.69
N GLN A 60 3.59 10.66 -7.35
CA GLN A 60 4.26 11.78 -8.01
C GLN A 60 5.08 12.65 -7.05
N SER A 61 4.65 12.74 -5.78
CA SER A 61 5.37 13.49 -4.75
C SER A 61 5.02 13.01 -3.34
N ARG A 62 5.85 13.38 -2.36
CA ARG A 62 5.59 13.13 -0.94
C ARG A 62 4.33 13.83 -0.44
N GLN A 63 4.03 15.03 -0.94
CA GLN A 63 2.86 15.81 -0.54
C GLN A 63 1.56 15.11 -0.95
N HIS A 64 1.51 14.52 -2.14
CA HIS A 64 0.35 13.74 -2.60
C HIS A 64 0.08 12.54 -1.69
N TYR A 65 1.13 11.78 -1.34
CA TYR A 65 0.98 10.66 -0.41
C TYR A 65 0.52 11.13 0.98
N GLN A 66 1.11 12.20 1.51
CA GLN A 66 0.74 12.74 2.82
C GLN A 66 -0.71 13.20 2.85
N ALA A 67 -1.19 13.87 1.80
CA ALA A 67 -2.59 14.26 1.70
C ALA A 67 -3.54 13.05 1.72
N ALA A 68 -3.17 11.96 1.03
CA ALA A 68 -3.97 10.74 0.98
C ALA A 68 -4.10 10.04 2.34
N VAL A 69 -3.00 9.92 3.10
CA VAL A 69 -3.01 9.18 4.38
C VAL A 69 -3.39 10.02 5.60
N GLN A 70 -3.51 11.34 5.45
CA GLN A 70 -3.96 12.25 6.52
C GLN A 70 -5.44 12.60 6.41
N ALA A 71 -6.11 12.17 5.34
CA ALA A 71 -7.53 12.41 5.12
C ALA A 71 -8.44 11.30 5.68
N ASP A 72 -7.86 10.16 6.06
CA ASP A 72 -8.47 9.10 6.88
C ASP A 72 -8.20 9.33 8.37
#